data_AF-A0A672K0V0-F1
#
_entry.id   AF-A0A672K0V0-F1
#
_cell.length_a   1.000
_cell.length_b   1.000
_cell.length_c   1.000
_cell.angle_alpha   90.00
_cell.angle_beta   90.00
_cell.angle_gamma   90.00
#
_symmetry.space_group_name_H-M   'P 1'
#
loop_
_entity.id
_entity.type
_entity.pdbx_description
1 polymer ?
#
loop_
_entity_poly.entity_id
_entity_poly.type
_entity_poly.pdbx_seq_one_letter_code
_entity_poly.pdbx_strand_id
1 'polypeptide(L)'
;LVQLVVSSIAENDNLKICADGAVLSKHKVTARVAWGPECQQYAVIAKAEAGVLGEFPAARLEVEWERLPIIVTTYAKKLSKHIPTAALQAGFRIERVMNSEKKIELTAALPSQRSLNVIARIPEIFGIFLEWKIKTVNNI
;
A
#
# COMPACT_ATOMS: atom_id res chain seq x y z
N LEU A 1 -19.51 -3.37 8.76
CA LEU A 1 -19.01 -3.83 7.45
C LEU A 1 -19.84 -3.12 6.39
N VAL A 2 -19.19 -2.59 5.36
CA VAL A 2 -19.83 -1.91 4.24
C VAL A 2 -19.46 -2.66 2.98
N GLN A 3 -20.41 -2.86 2.08
CA GLN A 3 -20.20 -3.52 0.81
C GLN A 3 -20.87 -2.73 -0.31
N LEU A 4 -20.16 -2.56 -1.42
CA LEU A 4 -20.65 -1.94 -2.64
C LEU A 4 -20.41 -2.92 -3.79
N VAL A 5 -21.43 -3.14 -4.61
CA VAL A 5 -21.35 -3.96 -5.81
C VAL A 5 -21.85 -3.14 -6.99
N VAL A 6 -21.07 -3.10 -8.05
CA VAL A 6 -21.41 -2.45 -9.32
C VAL A 6 -21.29 -3.49 -10.43
N SER A 7 -22.32 -3.62 -11.25
CA SER A 7 -22.36 -4.57 -12.36
C SER A 7 -22.71 -3.88 -13.67
N SER A 8 -22.20 -4.40 -14.77
CA SER A 8 -22.64 -3.99 -16.09
C SER A 8 -24.10 -4.36 -16.34
N ILE A 9 -24.83 -3.50 -17.06
CA ILE A 9 -26.20 -3.75 -17.52
C ILE A 9 -26.24 -4.26 -18.96
N ALA A 10 -25.09 -4.28 -19.66
CA ALA A 10 -25.01 -4.74 -21.03
C ALA A 10 -25.06 -6.27 -21.08
N GLU A 11 -25.88 -6.81 -21.99
CA GLU A 11 -26.25 -8.23 -22.04
C GLU A 11 -25.08 -9.20 -22.24
N ASN A 12 -23.96 -8.73 -22.81
CA ASN A 12 -22.75 -9.53 -23.06
C ASN A 12 -21.52 -9.06 -22.27
N ASP A 13 -21.72 -8.24 -21.24
CA ASP A 13 -20.64 -7.77 -20.37
C ASP A 13 -20.82 -8.31 -18.95
N ASN A 14 -19.87 -9.14 -18.51
CA ASN A 14 -19.87 -9.74 -17.18
C ASN A 14 -18.97 -8.99 -16.20
N LEU A 15 -18.55 -7.76 -16.53
CA LEU A 15 -17.79 -6.92 -15.63
C LEU A 15 -18.60 -6.61 -14.37
N LYS A 16 -18.06 -7.03 -13.23
CA LYS A 16 -18.49 -6.65 -11.89
C LYS A 16 -17.34 -6.01 -11.14
N ILE A 17 -17.66 -5.09 -10.24
CA ILE A 17 -16.75 -4.46 -9.28
C ILE A 17 -17.37 -4.62 -7.90
N CYS A 18 -16.62 -5.21 -6.98
CA CYS A 18 -17.00 -5.40 -5.59
C CYS A 18 -16.02 -4.64 -4.71
N ALA A 19 -16.54 -3.86 -3.77
CA ALA A 19 -15.75 -3.18 -2.77
C ALA A 19 -16.30 -3.50 -1.38
N ASP A 20 -15.45 -4.04 -0.52
CA ASP A 20 -15.77 -4.44 0.84
C ASP A 20 -14.92 -3.61 1.81
N GLY A 21 -15.51 -3.14 2.90
CA GLY A 21 -14.85 -2.38 3.95
C GLY A 21 -15.23 -2.90 5.34
N ALA A 22 -14.24 -3.17 6.18
CA ALA A 22 -14.46 -3.64 7.55
C ALA A 22 -13.52 -2.97 8.55
N VAL A 23 -14.10 -2.53 9.67
CA VAL A 23 -13.35 -2.15 10.87
C VAL A 23 -13.19 -3.41 11.71
N LEU A 24 -11.96 -3.92 11.81
CA LEU A 24 -11.65 -5.17 12.52
C LEU A 24 -11.42 -4.93 14.02
N SER A 25 -10.93 -3.74 14.38
CA SER A 25 -10.81 -3.28 15.76
C SER A 25 -10.76 -1.75 15.80
N LYS A 26 -10.68 -1.15 17.00
CA LYS A 26 -10.56 0.32 17.17
C LYS A 26 -9.44 0.94 16.34
N HIS A 27 -8.37 0.20 16.09
CA HIS A 27 -7.18 0.68 15.41
C HIS A 27 -6.84 -0.16 14.18
N LYS A 28 -7.78 -0.91 13.61
CA LYS A 28 -7.52 -1.76 12.45
C LYS A 28 -8.70 -1.74 11.49
N VAL A 29 -8.43 -1.38 10.25
CA VAL A 29 -9.40 -1.36 9.16
C VAL A 29 -8.85 -2.12 7.96
N THR A 30 -9.74 -2.73 7.21
CA THR A 30 -9.42 -3.41 5.95
C THR A 30 -10.42 -2.99 4.89
N ALA A 31 -9.93 -2.84 3.67
CA ALA A 31 -10.73 -2.63 2.48
C ALA A 31 -10.27 -3.62 1.41
N ARG A 32 -11.21 -4.15 0.63
CA ARG A 32 -10.94 -5.01 -0.51
C ARG A 32 -11.68 -4.45 -1.70
N VAL A 33 -11.01 -4.35 -2.84
CA VAL A 33 -11.62 -4.02 -4.12
C VAL A 33 -11.28 -5.13 -5.09
N ALA A 34 -12.29 -5.71 -5.71
CA ALA A 34 -12.14 -6.80 -6.67
C ALA A 34 -12.99 -6.54 -7.91
N TRP A 35 -12.51 -6.97 -9.07
CA TRP A 35 -13.18 -6.71 -10.33
C TRP A 35 -12.97 -7.81 -11.36
N GLY A 36 -13.81 -7.78 -12.40
CA GLY A 36 -13.92 -8.80 -13.45
C GLY A 36 -15.11 -9.72 -13.23
N PRO A 37 -15.19 -10.85 -13.95
CA PRO A 37 -16.27 -11.82 -13.79
C PRO A 37 -16.40 -12.25 -12.33
N GLU A 38 -17.60 -12.08 -11.78
CA GLU A 38 -17.94 -12.39 -10.38
C GLU A 38 -16.98 -11.80 -9.32
N CYS A 39 -16.26 -10.72 -9.63
CA CYS A 39 -15.27 -10.11 -8.74
C CYS A 39 -14.14 -11.06 -8.31
N GLN A 40 -13.77 -12.02 -9.18
CA GLN A 40 -12.75 -13.04 -8.90
C GLN A 40 -11.50 -12.92 -9.78
N GLN A 41 -11.52 -12.11 -10.84
CA GLN A 41 -10.39 -12.04 -11.77
C GLN A 41 -9.22 -11.22 -11.23
N TYR A 42 -9.52 -10.11 -10.55
CA TYR A 42 -8.53 -9.19 -9.99
C TYR A 42 -8.96 -8.74 -8.59
N ALA A 43 -8.00 -8.54 -7.71
CA ALA A 43 -8.27 -8.09 -6.34
C ALA A 43 -7.09 -7.33 -5.75
N VAL A 44 -7.43 -6.27 -5.01
CA VAL A 44 -6.53 -5.46 -4.18
C VAL A 44 -7.12 -5.40 -2.78
N ILE A 45 -6.29 -5.61 -1.77
CA ILE A 45 -6.64 -5.57 -0.37
C ILE A 45 -5.75 -4.54 0.31
N ALA A 46 -6.34 -3.56 0.98
CA ALA A 46 -5.64 -2.58 1.79
C ALA A 46 -5.99 -2.80 3.26
N LYS A 47 -4.98 -2.86 4.13
CA LYS A 47 -5.13 -2.97 5.58
C LYS A 47 -4.42 -1.79 6.21
N ALA A 48 -5.09 -1.03 7.05
CA ALA A 48 -4.47 0.03 7.83
C ALA A 48 -4.66 -0.27 9.31
N GLU A 49 -3.57 -0.20 10.07
CA GLU A 49 -3.58 -0.40 11.51
C GLU A 49 -2.73 0.64 12.25
N ALA A 50 -3.16 1.04 13.44
CA ALA A 50 -2.36 1.82 14.38
C ALA A 50 -1.98 0.95 15.57
N GLY A 51 -0.76 1.14 16.07
CA GLY A 51 -0.16 0.32 17.11
C GLY A 51 1.15 0.93 17.60
N VAL A 52 2.11 0.07 17.91
CA VAL A 52 3.41 0.47 18.45
C VAL A 52 4.51 -0.25 17.65
N LEU A 53 5.56 0.48 17.28
CA LEU A 53 6.78 -0.05 16.67
C LEU A 53 7.95 0.18 17.64
N GLY A 54 8.45 -0.88 18.27
CA GLY A 54 9.37 -0.75 19.39
C GLY A 54 8.66 -0.11 20.58
N GLU A 55 9.09 1.09 20.95
CA GLU A 55 8.46 1.91 22.02
C GLU A 55 7.64 3.09 21.47
N PHE A 56 7.57 3.25 20.14
CA PHE A 56 6.98 4.43 19.51
C PHE A 56 5.58 4.16 18.95
N PRO A 57 4.62 5.09 19.14
CA PRO A 57 3.33 5.03 18.44
C PRO A 57 3.55 4.95 16.92
N ALA A 58 2.84 4.05 16.26
CA ALA A 58 3.02 3.78 14.85
C ALA A 58 1.70 3.52 14.13
N ALA A 59 1.72 3.74 12.81
CA ALA A 59 0.68 3.32 11.89
C ALA A 59 1.32 2.53 10.75
N ARG A 60 0.61 1.49 10.30
CA ARG A 60 1.03 0.61 9.22
C ARG A 60 -0.09 0.50 8.19
N LEU A 61 0.28 0.65 6.92
CA LEU A 61 -0.57 0.42 5.76
C LEU A 61 0.04 -0.73 4.95
N GLU A 62 -0.71 -1.80 4.78
CA GLU A 62 -0.37 -2.91 3.89
C GLU A 62 -1.31 -2.88 2.69
N VAL A 63 -0.75 -3.03 1.49
CA VAL A 63 -1.52 -3.19 0.25
C VAL A 63 -1.06 -4.45 -0.43
N GLU A 64 -1.96 -5.41 -0.57
CA GLU A 64 -1.74 -6.72 -1.16
C GLU A 64 -2.61 -6.87 -2.41
N TRP A 65 -2.15 -7.64 -3.39
CA TRP A 65 -2.94 -7.98 -4.56
C TRP A 65 -2.73 -9.43 -4.98
N GLU A 66 -3.75 -10.06 -5.53
CA GLU A 66 -3.64 -11.44 -6.03
C GLU A 66 -3.21 -11.45 -7.49
N ARG A 67 -4.00 -10.76 -8.33
CA ARG A 67 -3.76 -10.58 -9.75
C ARG A 67 -4.12 -9.15 -10.12
N LEU A 68 -3.30 -8.56 -10.98
CA LEU A 68 -3.56 -7.26 -11.59
C LEU A 68 -3.56 -7.41 -13.12
N PRO A 69 -4.26 -6.53 -13.84
CA PRO A 69 -4.16 -6.44 -15.29
C PRO A 69 -2.70 -6.23 -15.73
N ILE A 70 -2.28 -6.83 -16.84
CA ILE A 70 -0.90 -6.74 -17.37
C ILE A 70 -0.48 -5.28 -17.61
N ILE A 71 -1.42 -4.44 -18.02
CA ILE A 71 -1.18 -3.01 -18.23
C ILE A 71 -0.72 -2.34 -16.92
N VAL A 72 -1.37 -2.66 -15.79
CA VAL A 72 -1.01 -2.10 -14.48
C VAL A 72 0.40 -2.51 -14.10
N THR A 73 0.74 -3.80 -14.21
CA THR A 73 2.07 -4.30 -13.85
C THR A 73 3.17 -3.74 -14.75
N THR A 74 2.87 -3.52 -16.03
CA THR A 74 3.81 -2.94 -17.01
C THR A 74 4.10 -1.47 -16.71
N TYR A 75 3.08 -0.65 -16.47
CA TYR A 75 3.27 0.75 -16.08
C TYR A 75 3.98 0.86 -14.75
N ALA A 76 3.60 0.04 -13.79
CA ALA A 76 4.20 0.07 -12.47
C ALA A 76 5.70 -0.31 -12.54
N LYS A 77 6.08 -1.31 -13.33
CA LYS A 77 7.49 -1.65 -13.63
C LYS A 77 8.25 -0.54 -14.36
N LYS A 78 7.57 0.28 -15.16
CA LYS A 78 8.20 1.44 -15.82
C LYS A 78 8.46 2.56 -14.82
N LEU A 79 7.49 2.89 -13.98
CA LEU A 79 7.60 3.91 -12.93
C LEU A 79 8.60 3.50 -11.84
N SER A 80 8.70 2.21 -11.56
CA SER A 80 9.57 1.67 -10.52
C SER A 80 11.04 2.04 -10.70
N LYS A 81 11.49 2.20 -11.95
CA LYS A 81 12.85 2.62 -12.29
C LYS A 81 13.24 3.99 -11.73
N HIS A 82 12.26 4.86 -11.48
CA HIS A 82 12.50 6.22 -11.00
C HIS A 82 12.42 6.33 -9.48
N ILE A 83 11.85 5.33 -8.80
CA ILE A 83 11.66 5.35 -7.34
C ILE A 83 13.00 5.43 -6.59
N PRO A 84 14.07 4.67 -6.93
CA PRO A 84 15.32 4.77 -6.19
C PRO A 84 15.92 6.17 -6.28
N THR A 85 15.91 6.77 -7.48
CA THR A 85 16.46 8.11 -7.69
C THR A 85 15.68 9.17 -6.91
N ALA A 86 14.35 9.15 -7.01
CA ALA A 86 13.50 10.10 -6.27
C ALA A 86 13.66 9.93 -4.75
N ALA A 87 13.79 8.68 -4.28
CA ALA A 87 14.00 8.39 -2.88
C ALA A 87 15.36 8.89 -2.37
N LEU A 88 16.46 8.65 -3.10
CA LEU A 88 17.77 9.21 -2.70
C LEU A 88 17.73 10.75 -2.66
N GLN A 89 17.08 11.39 -3.63
CA GLN A 89 16.94 12.85 -3.67
C GLN A 89 16.13 13.40 -2.49
N ALA A 90 15.12 12.67 -2.04
CA ALA A 90 14.32 13.02 -0.87
C ALA A 90 15.00 12.62 0.46
N GLY A 91 16.25 12.15 0.43
CA GLY A 91 17.03 11.81 1.63
C GLY A 91 16.68 10.46 2.25
N PHE A 92 16.03 9.56 1.50
CA PHE A 92 15.75 8.22 1.96
C PHE A 92 16.99 7.33 1.87
N ARG A 93 17.15 6.47 2.88
CA ARG A 93 18.11 5.36 2.82
C ARG A 93 17.48 4.19 2.10
N ILE A 94 18.19 3.66 1.10
CA ILE A 94 17.73 2.52 0.31
C ILE A 94 18.48 1.26 0.74
N GLU A 95 17.73 0.23 1.11
CA GLU A 95 18.25 -1.12 1.28
C GLU A 95 17.54 -2.09 0.34
N ARG A 96 18.24 -3.10 -0.16
CA ARG A 96 17.62 -4.19 -0.90
C ARG A 96 17.35 -5.33 0.07
N VAL A 97 16.08 -5.64 0.27
CA VAL A 97 15.63 -6.74 1.14
C VAL A 97 14.59 -7.55 0.38
N MET A 98 14.61 -8.87 0.56
CA MET A 98 13.58 -9.76 0.02
C MET A 98 12.21 -9.36 0.59
N ASN A 99 11.25 -9.06 -0.30
CA ASN A 99 9.87 -8.75 0.05
C ASN A 99 8.91 -9.59 -0.81
N SER A 100 7.67 -9.74 -0.37
CA SER A 100 6.63 -10.40 -1.17
C SER A 100 6.39 -9.61 -2.47
N GLU A 101 6.38 -10.31 -3.62
CA GLU A 101 6.24 -9.70 -4.95
C GLU A 101 4.92 -8.94 -5.16
N LYS A 102 3.91 -9.21 -4.32
CA LYS A 102 2.56 -8.69 -4.47
C LYS A 102 2.06 -7.91 -3.25
N LYS A 103 2.99 -7.34 -2.48
CA LYS A 103 2.67 -6.60 -1.28
C LYS A 103 3.54 -5.36 -1.12
N ILE A 104 2.89 -4.22 -0.89
CA ILE A 104 3.52 -2.99 -0.42
C ILE A 104 3.18 -2.82 1.05
N GLU A 105 4.16 -2.40 1.83
CA GLU A 105 3.98 -2.10 3.25
C GLU A 105 4.63 -0.76 3.57
N LEU A 106 3.85 0.14 4.15
CA LEU A 106 4.30 1.43 4.64
C LEU A 106 4.07 1.46 6.14
N THR A 107 5.12 1.72 6.91
CA THR A 107 5.05 1.89 8.36
C THR A 107 5.57 3.26 8.72
N ALA A 108 4.84 4.00 9.54
CA ALA A 108 5.24 5.30 10.03
C ALA A 108 5.19 5.28 11.56
N ALA A 109 6.28 5.61 12.24
CA ALA A 109 6.38 5.66 13.69
C ALA A 109 6.77 7.05 14.14
N LEU A 110 6.31 7.47 15.33
CA LEU A 110 6.57 8.79 15.90
C LEU A 110 7.51 8.69 17.12
N PRO A 111 8.84 8.79 16.93
CA PRO A 111 9.78 8.80 18.06
C PRO A 111 9.59 9.99 19.01
N SER A 112 9.08 11.10 18.49
CA SER A 112 8.73 12.29 19.28
C SER A 112 7.63 13.06 18.57
N GLN A 113 7.05 14.07 19.23
CA GLN A 113 6.01 14.92 18.63
C GLN A 113 6.43 15.62 17.32
N ARG A 114 7.74 15.72 17.02
CA ARG A 114 8.28 16.43 15.84
C ARG A 114 9.11 15.54 14.92
N SER A 115 9.17 14.23 15.18
CA SER A 115 9.91 13.31 14.33
C SER A 115 9.06 12.12 13.92
N LEU A 116 9.18 11.73 12.64
CA LEU A 116 8.48 10.61 12.04
C LEU A 116 9.50 9.70 11.37
N ASN A 117 9.56 8.44 11.77
CA ASN A 117 10.31 7.42 11.05
C ASN A 117 9.39 6.73 10.06
N VAL A 118 9.74 6.73 8.77
CA VAL A 118 8.96 6.07 7.72
C VAL A 118 9.77 4.94 7.13
N ILE A 119 9.13 3.78 7.07
CA ILE A 119 9.62 2.56 6.48
C ILE A 119 8.71 2.17 5.32
N ALA A 120 9.23 2.08 4.10
CA ALA A 120 8.49 1.57 2.94
C ALA A 120 9.15 0.29 2.42
N ARG A 121 8.38 -0.80 2.33
CA ARG A 121 8.76 -2.07 1.71
C ARG A 121 7.98 -2.23 0.42
N ILE A 122 8.69 -2.24 -0.71
CA ILE A 122 8.11 -2.29 -2.05
C ILE A 122 8.69 -3.52 -2.78
N PRO A 123 7.91 -4.29 -3.55
CA PRO A 123 8.35 -5.55 -4.16
C PRO A 123 9.54 -5.37 -5.12
N GLU A 124 10.27 -6.45 -5.45
CA GLU A 124 11.52 -6.39 -6.25
C GLU A 124 11.34 -5.88 -7.69
N ILE A 125 10.13 -6.00 -8.26
CA ILE A 125 9.74 -5.27 -9.48
C ILE A 125 9.97 -3.74 -9.33
N PHE A 126 10.08 -3.27 -8.09
CA PHE A 126 10.38 -1.94 -7.59
C PHE A 126 11.49 -1.91 -6.51
N GLY A 127 12.34 -2.94 -6.43
CA GLY A 127 13.07 -3.40 -5.22
C GLY A 127 13.79 -2.39 -4.36
N ILE A 128 13.09 -1.89 -3.33
CA ILE A 128 13.56 -0.82 -2.46
C ILE A 128 12.87 -0.94 -1.09
N PHE A 129 13.68 -1.06 -0.04
CA PHE A 129 13.31 -0.70 1.34
C PHE A 129 13.73 0.74 1.57
N LEU A 130 12.79 1.63 1.89
CA LEU A 130 13.09 3.03 2.23
C LEU A 130 12.96 3.21 3.73
N GLU A 131 14.01 3.71 4.36
CA GLU A 131 13.95 4.18 5.74
C GLU A 131 14.32 5.66 5.79
N TRP A 132 13.51 6.47 6.48
CA TRP A 132 13.84 7.85 6.78
C TRP A 132 13.35 8.28 8.17
N LYS A 133 13.99 9.31 8.72
CA LYS A 133 13.54 10.08 9.88
C LYS A 133 13.17 11.49 9.40
N ILE A 134 11.90 11.74 9.10
CA ILE A 134 11.37 13.10 8.98
C ILE A 134 11.62 13.79 10.32
N LYS A 135 12.55 14.75 10.38
CA LYS A 135 12.42 15.86 11.32
C LYS A 135 11.62 16.92 10.61
N THR A 136 10.34 17.05 10.92
CA THR A 136 9.61 18.27 10.56
C THR A 136 10.21 19.38 11.39
N VAL A 137 11.14 20.14 10.80
CA VAL A 137 11.45 21.48 11.26
C VAL A 137 10.27 22.34 10.83
N ASN A 138 9.25 22.40 11.69
CA ASN A 138 8.38 23.56 11.71
C ASN A 138 8.91 24.45 12.84
N ASN A 139 9.85 25.33 12.47
CA ASN A 139 9.76 26.69 12.99
C ASN A 139 8.48 27.27 12.38
N ILE A 140 7.46 27.45 13.22
CA ILE A 140 6.67 28.66 13.15
C ILE A 140 7.27 29.57 14.20
#